data_AF-A0A3D5GJZ9-F1
#
_entry.id   AF-A0A3D5GJZ9-F1
#
_cell.length_a   1.000
_cell.length_b   1.000
_cell.length_c   1.000
_cell.angle_alpha   90.00
_cell.angle_beta   90.00
_cell.angle_gamma   90.00
#
_symmetry.space_group_name_H-M   'P 1'
#
loop_
_entity.id
_entity.type
_entity.pdbx_description
1 polymer ?
#
loop_
_entity_poly.entity_id
_entity_poly.type
_entity_poly.pdbx_seq_one_letter_code
_entity_poly.pdbx_strand_id
1 'polypeptide(L)'
;MATDGSDRAGGGPHGAPRYARPQDDDLTDRQEFSGGHEHMGDVRTIDPQEEWRLFIGGEWTATASTYEVVDPNTTRVVGHAPDGTVADAEAAIAAAKAALPGWAATPPAERGAMLRRLADVLRTQAPTWSALVQAETGATINVAETMQVGPNLADRYAQYAIPRNLDRAEMPITQGPSALGPAGLVGAAVYRRPVGVVACITSYNFPLVNVAGKLAPALAMGNTCIIKPAPQDPLAVLLLGRAVEEAGFPPGVVNILTSAGVEAPSALIASPDVNMVSFTGSSSVGARIMADGASTMTRVLMELGGKGALVMTDDADVGKAVGAIASVWGFHSGQICTAPTRVICHRSKVDELVGSLTAVAGMLKVGDATERDTLVGPLVSEQQRDNVEAFVRGGVDAGATLVCGGERPDLPGYFV
;
A
#
# COMPACT_ATOMS: atom_id res chain seq x y z
N MET A 1 -62.11 -33.06 20.31
CA MET A 1 -62.85 -31.79 20.40
C MET A 1 -61.93 -30.72 19.80
N ALA A 2 -61.93 -30.47 18.50
CA ALA A 2 -62.87 -29.61 17.76
C ALA A 2 -63.39 -28.42 18.58
N THR A 3 -62.95 -27.20 18.22
CA THR A 3 -63.74 -26.07 17.64
C THR A 3 -62.85 -24.81 17.66
N ASP A 4 -62.61 -24.17 16.50
CA ASP A 4 -63.27 -22.93 16.02
C ASP A 4 -62.44 -21.68 16.44
N GLY A 5 -61.95 -20.75 15.62
CA GLY A 5 -62.39 -20.22 14.33
C GLY A 5 -62.83 -18.75 14.55
N SER A 6 -62.10 -17.77 14.00
CA SER A 6 -62.65 -16.52 13.45
C SER A 6 -61.56 -15.52 13.01
N ASP A 7 -61.71 -15.10 11.76
CA ASP A 7 -61.06 -13.99 11.08
C ASP A 7 -61.31 -12.62 11.74
N ARG A 8 -60.38 -11.68 11.53
CA ARG A 8 -60.71 -10.35 10.97
C ARG A 8 -59.47 -9.64 10.39
N ALA A 9 -59.67 -9.11 9.19
CA ALA A 9 -58.72 -8.41 8.35
C ALA A 9 -58.56 -6.91 8.68
N GLY A 10 -57.46 -6.31 8.20
CA GLY A 10 -57.44 -4.92 7.71
C GLY A 10 -56.50 -3.94 8.44
N GLY A 11 -55.40 -3.56 7.78
CA GLY A 11 -54.57 -2.41 8.15
C GLY A 11 -53.41 -2.21 7.16
N GLY A 12 -53.50 -1.17 6.33
CA GLY A 12 -52.64 -0.92 5.15
C GLY A 12 -51.18 -0.49 5.42
N PRO A 13 -50.40 -0.26 4.35
CA PRO A 13 -48.95 -0.12 4.42
C PRO A 13 -48.53 1.32 4.79
N HIS A 14 -47.65 1.44 5.78
CA HIS A 14 -46.98 2.69 6.13
C HIS A 14 -45.98 3.10 5.03
N GLY A 15 -46.22 4.26 4.43
CA GLY A 15 -45.35 4.89 3.43
C GLY A 15 -44.05 5.41 4.04
N ALA A 16 -42.94 5.20 3.33
CA ALA A 16 -41.64 5.78 3.62
C ALA A 16 -41.61 7.27 3.24
N PRO A 17 -40.96 8.15 4.04
CA PRO A 17 -40.86 9.57 3.70
C PRO A 17 -39.80 9.80 2.61
N ARG A 18 -40.20 10.56 1.58
CA ARG A 18 -39.34 11.07 0.51
C ARG A 18 -38.50 12.24 1.06
N TYR A 19 -37.18 12.13 1.03
CA TYR A 19 -36.28 13.26 1.28
C TYR A 19 -36.21 14.16 0.04
N ALA A 20 -36.57 15.42 0.21
CA ALA A 20 -36.39 16.47 -0.78
C ALA A 20 -34.91 16.92 -0.83
N ARG A 21 -34.36 17.08 -2.03
CA ARG A 21 -33.03 17.68 -2.26
C ARG A 21 -33.10 19.19 -2.01
N PRO A 22 -32.15 19.79 -1.29
CA PRO A 22 -31.98 21.25 -1.28
C PRO A 22 -31.43 21.73 -2.63
N GLN A 23 -31.91 22.89 -3.04
CA GLN A 23 -31.51 23.62 -4.25
C GLN A 23 -30.09 24.19 -4.09
N ASP A 24 -29.31 24.09 -5.17
CA ASP A 24 -28.01 24.73 -5.34
C ASP A 24 -28.21 26.24 -5.53
N ASP A 25 -27.65 27.05 -4.62
CA ASP A 25 -27.44 28.48 -4.84
C ASP A 25 -25.93 28.78 -4.77
N ASP A 26 -25.42 29.14 -5.95
CA ASP A 26 -24.42 30.16 -6.26
C ASP A 26 -23.20 30.36 -5.32
N LEU A 27 -22.04 29.84 -5.73
CA LEU A 27 -20.73 30.39 -5.40
C LEU A 27 -19.86 30.41 -6.67
N THR A 28 -20.06 31.46 -7.45
CA THR A 28 -19.13 31.89 -8.51
C THR A 28 -18.05 32.78 -7.88
N ASP A 29 -16.93 32.18 -7.49
CA ASP A 29 -15.66 32.91 -7.42
C ASP A 29 -14.49 31.93 -7.61
N ARG A 30 -14.10 31.71 -8.87
CA ARG A 30 -12.90 30.95 -9.23
C ARG A 30 -11.77 31.96 -9.46
N GLN A 31 -10.86 32.06 -8.50
CA GLN A 31 -9.54 32.63 -8.77
C GLN A 31 -8.79 31.69 -9.73
N GLU A 32 -8.47 32.22 -10.91
CA GLU A 32 -7.64 31.56 -11.92
C GLU A 32 -6.21 31.44 -11.40
N PHE A 33 -5.80 30.23 -11.02
CA PHE A 33 -4.39 29.88 -10.93
C PHE A 33 -3.90 29.49 -12.33
N SER A 34 -3.13 30.38 -12.97
CA SER A 34 -2.44 30.08 -14.22
C SER A 34 -1.12 29.35 -13.93
N GLY A 35 -1.19 28.05 -13.72
CA GLY A 35 -0.06 27.13 -13.84
C GLY A 35 -0.27 26.27 -15.09
N GLY A 36 0.77 26.09 -15.91
CA GLY A 36 0.68 25.28 -17.13
C GLY A 36 0.32 23.84 -16.80
N HIS A 37 -0.95 23.47 -16.96
CA HIS A 37 -1.41 22.10 -16.85
C HIS A 37 -1.00 21.33 -18.11
N GLU A 38 0.09 20.58 -18.04
CA GLU A 38 0.29 19.47 -18.96
C GLU A 38 -0.83 18.46 -18.70
N HIS A 39 -1.75 18.34 -19.64
CA HIS A 39 -2.83 17.37 -19.59
C HIS A 39 -2.19 15.98 -19.54
N MET A 40 -2.39 15.25 -18.43
CA MET A 40 -1.81 13.92 -18.21
C MET A 40 -2.10 13.02 -19.41
N GLY A 41 -1.04 12.70 -20.16
CA GLY A 41 -1.11 11.83 -21.32
C GLY A 41 -1.51 10.42 -20.93
N ASP A 42 -2.09 9.69 -21.88
CA ASP A 42 -2.42 8.29 -21.75
C ASP A 42 -1.12 7.45 -21.59
N VAL A 43 -0.78 7.02 -20.38
CA VAL A 43 0.47 6.26 -20.05
C VAL A 43 0.42 4.81 -20.55
N ARG A 44 -0.27 4.54 -21.65
CA ARG A 44 -0.32 3.22 -22.30
C ARG A 44 1.01 2.81 -22.92
N THR A 45 1.91 3.76 -23.14
CA THR A 45 3.25 3.53 -23.68
C THR A 45 4.28 4.01 -22.68
N ILE A 46 5.24 3.15 -22.34
CA ILE A 46 6.37 3.48 -21.48
C ILE A 46 7.39 4.27 -22.30
N ASP A 47 7.80 5.44 -21.82
CA ASP A 47 8.93 6.18 -22.37
C ASP A 47 10.15 6.05 -21.43
N PRO A 48 11.16 5.25 -21.79
CA PRO A 48 12.37 5.12 -20.98
C PRO A 48 13.21 6.39 -20.86
N GLN A 49 12.92 7.41 -21.67
CA GLN A 49 13.58 8.71 -21.65
C GLN A 49 12.81 9.77 -20.85
N GLU A 50 11.67 9.42 -20.25
CA GLU A 50 10.91 10.34 -19.41
C GLU A 50 11.79 10.87 -18.26
N GLU A 51 11.89 12.20 -18.15
CA GLU A 51 12.66 12.86 -17.10
C GLU A 51 11.85 12.96 -15.81
N TRP A 52 12.04 11.97 -14.95
CA TRP A 52 11.39 11.93 -13.64
C TRP A 52 12.05 12.89 -12.63
N ARG A 53 11.22 13.45 -11.76
CA ARG A 53 11.63 14.42 -10.72
C ARG A 53 11.03 14.02 -9.38
N LEU A 54 11.66 14.44 -8.28
CA LEU A 54 11.10 14.33 -6.94
C LEU A 54 9.88 15.24 -6.82
N PHE A 55 8.91 14.88 -5.97
CA PHE A 55 7.77 15.75 -5.66
C PHE A 55 7.93 16.27 -4.23
N ILE A 56 8.39 17.50 -4.06
CA ILE A 56 8.72 18.07 -2.74
C ILE A 56 8.08 19.45 -2.61
N GLY A 57 7.32 19.65 -1.54
CA GLY A 57 6.72 20.96 -1.28
C GLY A 57 5.75 21.44 -2.37
N GLY A 58 5.10 20.50 -3.08
CA GLY A 58 4.22 20.83 -4.21
C GLY A 58 4.94 21.12 -5.53
N GLU A 59 6.25 20.93 -5.59
CA GLU A 59 7.07 21.22 -6.77
C GLU A 59 7.82 19.98 -7.27
N TRP A 60 8.05 19.91 -8.58
CA TRP A 60 8.81 18.84 -9.24
C TRP A 60 10.30 19.19 -9.33
N THR A 61 11.10 18.59 -8.44
CA THR A 61 12.53 18.90 -8.25
C THR A 61 13.44 17.89 -8.94
N ALA A 62 14.32 18.35 -9.82
CA ALA A 62 15.34 17.51 -10.45
C ALA A 62 16.49 17.18 -9.48
N THR A 63 17.06 15.98 -9.62
CA THR A 63 18.23 15.53 -8.85
C THR A 63 19.51 15.62 -9.69
N ALA A 64 20.66 15.61 -9.02
CA ALA A 64 21.96 15.61 -9.70
C ALA A 64 22.28 14.28 -10.41
N SER A 65 21.67 13.18 -9.95
CA SER A 65 21.84 11.84 -10.49
C SER A 65 20.50 11.10 -10.53
N THR A 66 20.46 10.05 -11.33
CA THR A 66 19.36 9.11 -11.43
C THR A 66 19.88 7.68 -11.30
N TYR A 67 18.98 6.72 -11.08
CA TYR A 67 19.29 5.29 -11.12
C TYR A 67 18.32 4.55 -12.04
N GLU A 68 18.79 3.47 -12.64
CA GLU A 68 18.00 2.66 -13.57
C GLU A 68 16.91 1.89 -12.84
N VAL A 69 15.72 1.87 -13.45
CA VAL A 69 14.63 0.97 -13.11
C VAL A 69 14.57 -0.10 -14.19
N VAL A 70 14.73 -1.37 -13.79
CA VAL A 70 14.91 -2.50 -14.70
C VAL A 70 13.66 -3.36 -14.74
N ASP A 71 13.23 -3.74 -15.93
CA ASP A 71 12.11 -4.63 -16.16
C ASP A 71 12.49 -6.06 -15.77
N PRO A 72 11.87 -6.67 -14.74
CA PRO A 72 12.19 -8.01 -14.31
C PRO A 72 11.88 -9.10 -15.35
N ASN A 73 10.98 -8.82 -16.29
CA ASN A 73 10.54 -9.73 -17.34
C ASN A 73 11.55 -9.80 -18.49
N THR A 74 12.19 -8.67 -18.82
CA THR A 74 13.05 -8.55 -20.00
C THR A 74 14.49 -8.14 -19.72
N THR A 75 14.80 -7.73 -18.49
CA THR A 75 16.09 -7.16 -18.04
C THR A 75 16.49 -5.85 -18.73
N ARG A 76 15.54 -5.20 -19.41
CA ARG A 76 15.76 -3.89 -20.06
C ARG A 76 15.40 -2.76 -19.12
N VAL A 77 15.94 -1.57 -19.38
CA VAL A 77 15.61 -0.36 -18.62
C VAL A 77 14.20 0.10 -18.97
N VAL A 78 13.38 0.29 -17.93
CA VAL A 78 12.02 0.87 -17.98
C VAL A 78 12.09 2.39 -17.97
N GLY A 79 13.02 2.95 -17.21
CA GLY A 79 13.23 4.39 -17.05
C GLY A 79 14.29 4.69 -15.99
N HIS A 80 14.46 5.97 -15.67
CA HIS A 80 15.45 6.44 -14.71
C HIS A 80 14.78 7.22 -13.60
N ALA A 81 14.88 6.75 -12.36
CA ALA A 81 14.30 7.43 -11.21
C ALA A 81 15.29 8.45 -10.63
N PRO A 82 14.83 9.60 -10.13
CA PRO A 82 15.69 10.60 -9.50
C PRO A 82 16.32 10.02 -8.23
N ASP A 83 17.63 10.16 -8.07
CA ASP A 83 18.35 9.67 -6.89
C ASP A 83 18.46 10.78 -5.85
N GLY A 84 17.52 10.78 -4.89
CA GLY A 84 17.44 11.79 -3.85
C GLY A 84 18.59 11.69 -2.86
N THR A 85 19.14 12.85 -2.52
CA THR A 85 20.23 13.01 -1.56
C THR A 85 19.70 13.24 -0.14
N VAL A 86 20.61 13.32 0.83
CA VAL A 86 20.28 13.76 2.19
C VAL A 86 19.68 15.17 2.20
N ALA A 87 20.16 16.08 1.34
CA ALA A 87 19.62 17.44 1.25
C ALA A 87 18.17 17.44 0.73
N ASP A 88 17.84 16.55 -0.20
CA ASP A 88 16.47 16.39 -0.70
C ASP A 88 15.55 15.82 0.40
N ALA A 89 16.06 14.89 1.22
CA ALA A 89 15.33 14.39 2.37
C ALA A 89 15.05 15.51 3.41
N GLU A 90 16.05 16.35 3.69
CA GLU A 90 15.91 17.51 4.57
C GLU A 90 14.89 18.53 4.00
N ALA A 91 14.91 18.76 2.68
CA ALA A 91 13.93 19.63 2.01
C ALA A 91 12.50 19.05 2.12
N ALA A 92 12.33 17.75 1.92
CA ALA A 92 11.04 17.07 2.09
C ALA A 92 10.54 17.16 3.55
N ILE A 93 11.43 17.00 4.54
CA ILE A 93 11.11 17.20 5.96
C ILE A 93 10.66 18.63 6.23
N ALA A 94 11.42 19.62 5.75
CA ALA A 94 11.10 21.03 5.95
C ALA A 94 9.74 21.39 5.35
N ALA A 95 9.44 20.92 4.13
CA ALA A 95 8.15 21.11 3.47
C ALA A 95 7.00 20.46 4.26
N ALA A 96 7.15 19.19 4.66
CA ALA A 96 6.14 18.47 5.44
C ALA A 96 5.88 19.12 6.80
N LYS A 97 6.93 19.60 7.47
CA LYS A 97 6.83 20.31 8.75
C LYS A 97 6.14 21.66 8.60
N ALA A 98 6.47 22.42 7.55
CA ALA A 98 5.86 23.72 7.30
C ALA A 98 4.36 23.61 6.98
N ALA A 99 3.94 22.57 6.26
CA ALA A 99 2.54 22.32 5.92
C ALA A 99 1.70 21.78 7.09
N LEU A 100 2.33 21.14 8.08
CA LEU A 100 1.64 20.41 9.14
C LEU A 100 0.66 21.25 9.96
N PRO A 101 0.97 22.46 10.46
CA PRO A 101 0.03 23.24 11.25
C PRO A 101 -1.27 23.56 10.49
N GLY A 102 -1.15 23.94 9.20
CA GLY A 102 -2.30 24.24 8.35
C GLY A 102 -3.15 23.01 8.09
N TRP A 103 -2.52 21.90 7.69
CA TRP A 103 -3.22 20.66 7.37
C TRP A 103 -3.87 19.98 8.58
N ALA A 104 -3.20 20.01 9.73
CA ALA A 104 -3.75 19.51 10.99
C ALA A 104 -5.00 20.31 11.43
N ALA A 105 -5.02 21.61 11.14
CA ALA A 105 -6.15 22.50 11.44
C ALA A 105 -7.30 22.39 10.45
N THR A 106 -7.07 21.89 9.22
CA THR A 106 -8.13 21.65 8.22
C THR A 106 -9.22 20.74 8.81
N PRO A 107 -10.51 21.09 8.73
CA PRO A 107 -11.58 20.25 9.25
C PRO A 107 -11.57 18.83 8.65
N PRO A 108 -11.91 17.78 9.43
CA PRO A 108 -11.94 16.40 8.92
C PRO A 108 -12.78 16.20 7.66
N ALA A 109 -13.88 16.95 7.51
CA ALA A 109 -14.72 16.91 6.31
C ALA A 109 -14.00 17.43 5.06
N GLU A 110 -13.23 18.51 5.18
CA GLU A 110 -12.47 19.08 4.08
C GLU A 110 -11.30 18.19 3.67
N ARG A 111 -10.56 17.63 4.65
CA ARG A 111 -9.54 16.60 4.35
C ARG A 111 -10.16 15.40 3.63
N GLY A 112 -11.34 14.97 4.09
CA GLY A 112 -12.10 13.90 3.45
C GLY A 112 -12.49 14.23 2.01
N ALA A 113 -12.90 15.47 1.72
CA ALA A 113 -13.20 15.92 0.37
C ALA A 113 -11.96 15.85 -0.56
N MET A 114 -10.77 16.21 -0.08
CA MET A 114 -9.53 16.09 -0.87
C MET A 114 -9.18 14.63 -1.16
N LEU A 115 -9.31 13.74 -0.17
CA LEU A 115 -9.11 12.30 -0.36
C LEU A 115 -10.10 11.71 -1.36
N ARG A 116 -11.35 12.20 -1.37
CA ARG A 116 -12.35 11.81 -2.36
C ARG A 116 -11.97 12.25 -3.77
N ARG A 117 -11.50 13.49 -3.94
CA ARG A 117 -11.00 13.97 -5.23
C ARG A 117 -9.84 13.12 -5.74
N LEU A 118 -8.88 12.78 -4.88
CA LEU A 118 -7.79 11.87 -5.25
C LEU A 118 -8.30 10.51 -5.67
N ALA A 119 -9.28 9.94 -4.95
CA ALA A 119 -9.90 8.69 -5.37
C ALA A 119 -10.53 8.80 -6.77
N ASP A 120 -11.20 9.92 -7.08
CA ASP A 120 -11.81 10.14 -8.38
C ASP A 120 -10.78 10.31 -9.50
N VAL A 121 -9.70 11.06 -9.27
CA VAL A 121 -8.55 11.17 -10.19
C VAL A 121 -7.94 9.79 -10.47
N LEU A 122 -7.69 9.00 -9.42
CA LEU A 122 -7.11 7.66 -9.53
C LEU A 122 -8.02 6.68 -10.26
N ARG A 123 -9.35 6.76 -10.11
CA ARG A 123 -10.29 5.92 -10.87
C ARG A 123 -10.17 6.13 -12.37
N THR A 124 -9.86 7.35 -12.79
CA THR A 124 -9.70 7.68 -14.20
C THR A 124 -8.32 7.32 -14.72
N GLN A 125 -7.27 7.61 -13.94
CA GLN A 125 -5.89 7.56 -14.45
C GLN A 125 -5.18 6.24 -14.16
N ALA A 126 -5.31 5.68 -12.95
CA ALA A 126 -4.54 4.50 -12.56
C ALA A 126 -4.67 3.31 -13.52
N PRO A 127 -5.83 3.04 -14.15
CA PRO A 127 -5.93 1.96 -15.14
C PRO A 127 -4.94 2.08 -16.31
N THR A 128 -4.53 3.30 -16.70
CA THR A 128 -3.56 3.52 -17.78
C THR A 128 -2.12 3.23 -17.36
N TRP A 129 -1.85 3.11 -16.05
CA TRP A 129 -0.51 2.89 -15.50
C TRP A 129 -0.11 1.41 -15.46
N SER A 130 -1.02 0.50 -15.81
CA SER A 130 -0.83 -0.96 -15.70
C SER A 130 0.45 -1.44 -16.40
N ALA A 131 0.77 -0.91 -17.58
CA ALA A 131 1.97 -1.29 -18.33
C ALA A 131 3.25 -0.90 -17.58
N LEU A 132 3.33 0.33 -17.06
CA LEU A 132 4.48 0.79 -16.28
C LEU A 132 4.64 -0.05 -14.99
N VAL A 133 3.56 -0.22 -14.23
CA VAL A 133 3.58 -1.00 -12.98
C VAL A 133 3.97 -2.46 -13.23
N GLN A 134 3.47 -3.07 -14.32
CA GLN A 134 3.84 -4.40 -14.75
C GLN A 134 5.35 -4.47 -15.05
N ALA A 135 5.86 -3.50 -15.81
CA ALA A 135 7.27 -3.44 -16.18
C ALA A 135 8.18 -3.21 -14.97
N GLU A 136 7.83 -2.36 -14.00
CA GLU A 136 8.67 -2.13 -12.81
C GLU A 136 8.67 -3.31 -11.84
N THR A 137 7.53 -3.98 -11.67
CA THR A 137 7.37 -5.01 -10.61
C THR A 137 7.58 -6.44 -11.11
N GLY A 138 7.45 -6.68 -12.41
CA GLY A 138 7.42 -8.03 -12.97
C GLY A 138 6.12 -8.80 -12.67
N ALA A 139 5.08 -8.15 -12.14
CA ALA A 139 3.77 -8.77 -11.99
C ALA A 139 3.22 -9.23 -13.34
N THR A 140 2.34 -10.24 -13.38
CA THR A 140 1.59 -10.52 -14.61
C THR A 140 0.63 -9.36 -14.88
N ILE A 141 0.32 -9.09 -16.16
CA ILE A 141 -0.55 -7.96 -16.52
C ILE A 141 -1.91 -8.01 -15.82
N ASN A 142 -2.46 -9.21 -15.59
CA ASN A 142 -3.71 -9.39 -14.84
C ASN A 142 -3.55 -8.95 -13.37
N VAL A 143 -2.42 -9.26 -12.72
CA VAL A 143 -2.15 -8.81 -11.34
C VAL A 143 -1.96 -7.30 -11.30
N ALA A 144 -1.23 -6.74 -12.27
CA ALA A 144 -1.05 -5.30 -12.37
C ALA A 144 -2.40 -4.57 -12.49
N GLU A 145 -3.21 -4.93 -13.49
CA GLU A 145 -4.52 -4.32 -13.79
C GLU A 145 -5.52 -4.46 -12.63
N THR A 146 -5.60 -5.66 -12.02
CA THR A 146 -6.68 -5.95 -11.06
C THR A 146 -6.31 -5.66 -9.60
N MET A 147 -5.01 -5.69 -9.26
CA MET A 147 -4.57 -5.63 -7.86
C MET A 147 -3.59 -4.51 -7.57
N GLN A 148 -2.66 -4.16 -8.47
CA GLN A 148 -1.67 -3.11 -8.20
C GLN A 148 -2.15 -1.72 -8.63
N VAL A 149 -2.89 -1.61 -9.75
CA VAL A 149 -3.57 -0.38 -10.19
C VAL A 149 -5.10 -0.45 -10.13
N GLY A 150 -5.63 -1.60 -9.73
CA GLY A 150 -7.06 -1.89 -9.71
C GLY A 150 -7.87 -1.00 -8.75
N PRO A 151 -9.21 -1.19 -8.70
CA PRO A 151 -10.12 -0.29 -7.98
C PRO A 151 -9.79 -0.13 -6.49
N ASN A 152 -9.19 -1.15 -5.87
CA ASN A 152 -8.75 -1.12 -4.48
C ASN A 152 -7.82 0.06 -4.15
N LEU A 153 -7.04 0.54 -5.12
CA LEU A 153 -6.19 1.71 -4.97
C LEU A 153 -7.02 2.96 -4.64
N ALA A 154 -7.98 3.30 -5.50
CA ALA A 154 -8.86 4.45 -5.32
C ALA A 154 -9.83 4.26 -4.14
N ASP A 155 -10.35 3.05 -3.96
CA ASP A 155 -11.30 2.74 -2.90
C ASP A 155 -10.71 2.91 -1.51
N ARG A 156 -9.40 2.71 -1.34
CA ARG A 156 -8.71 3.01 -0.09
C ARG A 156 -8.82 4.49 0.28
N TYR A 157 -8.58 5.40 -0.67
CA TYR A 157 -8.73 6.84 -0.43
C TYR A 157 -10.19 7.22 -0.19
N ALA A 158 -11.13 6.65 -0.94
CA ALA A 158 -12.56 6.88 -0.74
C ALA A 158 -13.06 6.38 0.63
N GLN A 159 -12.51 5.28 1.15
CA GLN A 159 -12.82 4.76 2.48
C GLN A 159 -12.37 5.72 3.58
N TYR A 160 -11.15 6.26 3.47
CA TYR A 160 -10.59 7.22 4.45
C TYR A 160 -11.07 8.66 4.24
N ALA A 161 -11.77 8.94 3.13
CA ALA A 161 -12.46 10.21 2.91
C ALA A 161 -13.66 10.42 3.84
N ILE A 162 -14.11 9.39 4.57
CA ILE A 162 -15.23 9.47 5.50
C ILE A 162 -14.72 10.01 6.85
N PRO A 163 -15.16 11.21 7.30
CA PRO A 163 -14.69 11.79 8.56
C PRO A 163 -15.04 10.92 9.77
N ARG A 164 -14.11 10.84 10.72
CA ARG A 164 -14.27 10.08 11.97
C ARG A 164 -13.97 10.99 13.15
N ASN A 165 -14.91 11.13 14.09
CA ASN A 165 -14.61 11.72 15.38
C ASN A 165 -14.11 10.62 16.32
N LEU A 166 -12.88 10.75 16.79
CA LEU A 166 -12.23 9.81 17.71
C LEU A 166 -12.05 10.39 19.12
N ASP A 167 -12.51 11.62 19.35
CA ASP A 167 -12.46 12.26 20.65
C ASP A 167 -13.54 11.66 21.56
N ARG A 168 -13.21 11.41 22.83
CA ARG A 168 -14.09 10.75 23.79
C ARG A 168 -14.05 11.45 25.15
N ALA A 169 -15.22 11.74 25.71
CA ALA A 169 -15.34 12.10 27.12
C ALA A 169 -15.33 10.83 27.98
N GLU A 170 -14.53 10.82 29.05
CA GLU A 170 -14.55 9.74 30.03
C GLU A 170 -15.63 9.98 31.08
N MET A 171 -16.18 8.91 31.62
CA MET A 171 -17.10 9.00 32.74
C MET A 171 -16.37 9.58 33.97
N PRO A 172 -16.90 10.64 34.60
CA PRO A 172 -16.30 11.20 35.79
C PRO A 172 -16.19 10.15 36.91
N ILE A 173 -15.04 10.12 37.58
CA ILE A 173 -14.82 9.25 38.73
C ILE A 173 -14.90 10.07 40.02
N THR A 174 -15.49 9.48 41.06
CA THR A 174 -15.43 10.06 42.39
C THR A 174 -14.06 9.77 42.99
N GLN A 175 -13.37 10.82 43.43
CA GLN A 175 -12.16 10.69 44.21
C GLN A 175 -12.45 11.07 45.66
N GLY A 176 -12.07 10.18 46.59
CA GLY A 176 -12.09 10.48 48.01
C GLY A 176 -11.04 11.53 48.39
N PRO A 177 -11.10 12.07 49.62
CA PRO A 177 -10.08 13.00 50.08
C PRO A 177 -8.73 12.28 50.18
N SER A 178 -7.65 12.97 49.83
CA SER A 178 -6.28 12.44 49.88
C SER A 178 -5.29 13.53 50.27
N ALA A 179 -4.01 13.18 50.38
CA ALA A 179 -2.93 14.15 50.56
C ALA A 179 -2.83 15.18 49.41
N LEU A 180 -3.48 14.91 48.26
CA LEU A 180 -3.50 15.80 47.10
C LEU A 180 -4.71 16.75 47.07
N GLY A 181 -5.71 16.58 47.94
CA GLY A 181 -6.88 17.45 47.99
C GLY A 181 -8.15 16.85 48.59
N PRO A 182 -9.22 17.65 48.72
CA PRO A 182 -10.53 17.20 49.21
C PRO A 182 -11.19 16.22 48.24
N ALA A 183 -12.24 15.55 48.71
CA ALA A 183 -13.06 14.70 47.86
C ALA A 183 -13.69 15.52 46.72
N GLY A 184 -13.84 14.91 45.54
CA GLY A 184 -14.41 15.58 44.38
C GLY A 184 -14.70 14.65 43.21
N LEU A 185 -15.33 15.21 42.19
CA LEU A 185 -15.52 14.56 40.89
C LEU A 185 -14.37 14.95 39.97
N VAL A 186 -13.72 13.96 39.38
CA VAL A 186 -12.66 14.17 38.39
C VAL A 186 -13.16 13.69 37.04
N GLY A 187 -13.25 14.61 36.09
CA GLY A 187 -13.53 14.31 34.68
C GLY A 187 -12.24 14.17 33.88
N ALA A 188 -12.31 13.43 32.77
CA ALA A 188 -11.24 13.34 31.80
C ALA A 188 -11.82 13.30 30.38
N ALA A 189 -11.03 13.69 29.39
CA ALA A 189 -11.36 13.55 27.98
C ALA A 189 -10.11 13.13 27.20
N VAL A 190 -10.30 12.33 26.16
CA VAL A 190 -9.27 11.89 25.23
C VAL A 190 -9.46 12.63 23.92
N TYR A 191 -8.45 13.38 23.51
CA TYR A 191 -8.39 14.02 22.20
C TYR A 191 -7.38 13.28 21.32
N ARG A 192 -7.80 12.90 20.11
CA ARG A 192 -6.92 12.29 19.11
C ARG A 192 -6.44 13.38 18.16
N ARG A 193 -5.13 13.55 18.10
CA ARG A 193 -4.43 14.53 17.24
C ARG A 193 -3.47 13.79 16.29
N PRO A 194 -3.14 14.39 15.13
CA PRO A 194 -2.12 13.84 14.24
C PRO A 194 -0.82 13.57 15.01
N VAL A 195 -0.08 12.55 14.57
CA VAL A 195 1.25 12.27 15.11
C VAL A 195 2.26 13.32 14.64
N GLY A 196 2.06 13.91 13.46
CA GLY A 196 2.89 14.95 12.87
C GLY A 196 3.32 14.57 11.46
N VAL A 197 4.63 14.61 11.19
CA VAL A 197 5.20 14.17 9.90
C VAL A 197 5.36 12.65 9.91
N VAL A 198 4.87 11.98 8.86
CA VAL A 198 4.92 10.53 8.71
C VAL A 198 5.77 10.15 7.50
N ALA A 199 6.83 9.38 7.70
CA ALA A 199 7.56 8.72 6.62
C ALA A 199 6.83 7.43 6.21
N CYS A 200 6.31 7.40 4.99
CA CYS A 200 5.65 6.25 4.38
C CYS A 200 6.65 5.48 3.53
N ILE A 201 7.29 4.45 4.10
CA ILE A 201 8.31 3.65 3.42
C ILE A 201 7.69 2.32 2.98
N THR A 202 7.73 2.01 1.68
CA THR A 202 6.98 0.87 1.09
C THR A 202 7.88 -0.19 0.46
N SER A 203 7.34 -1.40 0.31
CA SER A 203 7.93 -2.51 -0.44
C SER A 203 7.49 -2.51 -1.90
N TYR A 204 8.25 -3.22 -2.74
CA TYR A 204 8.13 -3.23 -4.20
C TYR A 204 6.93 -4.01 -4.77
N ASN A 205 6.27 -4.82 -3.95
CA ASN A 205 5.35 -5.86 -4.47
C ASN A 205 3.96 -5.32 -4.84
N PHE A 206 3.54 -4.21 -4.23
CA PHE A 206 2.29 -3.52 -4.56
C PHE A 206 2.50 -2.00 -4.41
N PRO A 207 3.27 -1.36 -5.31
CA PRO A 207 3.78 0.02 -5.15
C PRO A 207 2.70 0.99 -4.66
N LEU A 208 1.63 1.09 -5.43
CA LEU A 208 0.57 2.08 -5.22
C LEU A 208 -0.35 1.71 -4.06
N VAL A 209 -0.73 0.43 -3.94
CA VAL A 209 -1.65 -0.02 -2.88
C VAL A 209 -0.99 0.01 -1.50
N ASN A 210 0.30 -0.33 -1.42
CA ASN A 210 1.07 -0.18 -0.19
C ASN A 210 1.18 1.29 0.23
N VAL A 211 1.42 2.20 -0.71
CA VAL A 211 1.41 3.64 -0.43
C VAL A 211 0.02 4.07 0.05
N ALA A 212 -1.06 3.70 -0.65
CA ALA A 212 -2.42 4.06 -0.26
C ALA A 212 -2.81 3.54 1.13
N GLY A 213 -2.33 2.35 1.51
CA GLY A 213 -2.51 1.77 2.84
C GLY A 213 -1.93 2.61 3.97
N LYS A 214 -0.93 3.44 3.67
CA LYS A 214 -0.22 4.32 4.62
C LYS A 214 -0.68 5.77 4.51
N LEU A 215 -0.72 6.29 3.28
CA LEU A 215 -1.00 7.68 2.96
C LEU A 215 -2.44 8.07 3.30
N ALA A 216 -3.42 7.27 2.86
CA ALA A 216 -4.84 7.58 3.07
C ALA A 216 -5.21 7.75 4.57
N PRO A 217 -4.88 6.82 5.48
CA PRO A 217 -5.15 7.02 6.91
C PRO A 217 -4.36 8.18 7.52
N ALA A 218 -3.09 8.38 7.11
CA ALA A 218 -2.26 9.44 7.66
C ALA A 218 -2.83 10.83 7.31
N LEU A 219 -3.19 11.04 6.05
CA LEU A 219 -3.82 12.28 5.57
C LEU A 219 -5.18 12.53 6.21
N ALA A 220 -6.03 11.50 6.33
CA ALA A 220 -7.35 11.63 6.96
C ALA A 220 -7.24 12.13 8.42
N MET A 221 -6.19 11.69 9.12
CA MET A 221 -5.89 12.07 10.50
C MET A 221 -5.16 13.41 10.63
N GLY A 222 -4.87 14.11 9.53
CA GLY A 222 -4.23 15.44 9.54
C GLY A 222 -2.71 15.41 9.64
N ASN A 223 -2.07 14.30 9.27
CA ASN A 223 -0.62 14.21 9.17
C ASN A 223 -0.14 14.67 7.80
N THR A 224 1.10 15.18 7.72
CA THR A 224 1.82 15.36 6.45
C THR A 224 2.72 14.16 6.22
N CYS A 225 2.96 13.84 4.95
CA CYS A 225 3.57 12.57 4.57
C CYS A 225 4.77 12.75 3.64
N ILE A 226 5.79 11.91 3.81
CA ILE A 226 6.92 11.76 2.91
C ILE A 226 6.97 10.31 2.47
N ILE A 227 6.72 10.04 1.20
CA ILE A 227 6.71 8.71 0.61
C ILE A 227 8.13 8.38 0.15
N LYS A 228 8.65 7.23 0.56
CA LYS A 228 9.88 6.64 0.00
C LYS A 228 9.55 5.24 -0.54
N PRO A 229 9.38 5.09 -1.87
CA PRO A 229 9.11 3.79 -2.48
C PRO A 229 10.35 2.88 -2.44
N ALA A 230 10.17 1.61 -2.79
CA ALA A 230 11.33 0.76 -3.02
C ALA A 230 12.06 1.21 -4.29
N PRO A 231 13.38 1.00 -4.40
CA PRO A 231 14.12 1.43 -5.58
C PRO A 231 13.75 0.65 -6.85
N GLN A 232 13.05 -0.47 -6.73
CA GLN A 232 12.60 -1.27 -7.88
C GLN A 232 11.37 -0.69 -8.59
N ASP A 233 10.48 0.02 -7.89
CA ASP A 233 9.19 0.49 -8.42
C ASP A 233 8.83 1.96 -8.14
N PRO A 234 9.77 2.91 -8.32
CA PRO A 234 9.55 4.31 -7.98
C PRO A 234 8.65 5.08 -8.97
N LEU A 235 8.61 4.73 -10.26
CA LEU A 235 8.03 5.56 -11.32
C LEU A 235 6.52 5.63 -11.22
N ALA A 236 5.85 4.50 -10.97
CA ALA A 236 4.42 4.48 -10.68
C ALA A 236 4.06 5.33 -9.45
N VAL A 237 4.90 5.34 -8.42
CA VAL A 237 4.69 6.19 -7.23
C VAL A 237 4.86 7.67 -7.58
N LEU A 238 5.73 8.03 -8.52
CA LEU A 238 5.79 9.40 -9.05
C LEU A 238 4.54 9.76 -9.87
N LEU A 239 3.92 8.84 -10.62
CA LEU A 239 2.60 9.08 -11.22
C LEU A 239 1.51 9.37 -10.17
N LEU A 240 1.54 8.69 -9.02
CA LEU A 240 0.68 9.04 -7.89
C LEU A 240 0.93 10.48 -7.40
N GLY A 241 2.18 10.97 -7.46
CA GLY A 241 2.51 12.37 -7.20
C GLY A 241 1.74 13.34 -8.11
N ARG A 242 1.67 13.06 -9.40
CA ARG A 242 0.87 13.85 -10.37
C ARG A 242 -0.62 13.82 -10.03
N ALA A 243 -1.16 12.66 -9.65
CA ALA A 243 -2.55 12.54 -9.21
C ALA A 243 -2.82 13.31 -7.90
N VAL A 244 -1.85 13.37 -6.98
CA VAL A 244 -1.93 14.17 -5.75
C VAL A 244 -1.93 15.66 -6.04
N GLU A 245 -1.08 16.11 -6.96
CA GLU A 245 -1.05 17.49 -7.47
C GLU A 245 -2.39 17.87 -8.09
N GLU A 246 -2.93 17.04 -9.00
CA GLU A 246 -4.23 17.26 -9.64
C GLU A 246 -5.40 17.29 -8.63
N ALA A 247 -5.34 16.47 -7.57
CA ALA A 247 -6.33 16.49 -6.51
C ALA A 247 -6.30 17.77 -5.65
N GLY A 248 -5.26 18.58 -5.79
CA GLY A 248 -5.10 19.89 -5.16
C GLY A 248 -4.78 19.82 -3.68
N PHE A 249 -3.89 18.90 -3.27
CA PHE A 249 -3.38 18.90 -1.90
C PHE A 249 -2.48 20.12 -1.66
N PRO A 250 -2.51 20.74 -0.46
CA PRO A 250 -1.63 21.86 -0.16
C PRO A 250 -0.14 21.47 -0.30
N PRO A 251 0.70 22.38 -0.79
CA PRO A 251 2.16 22.21 -0.88
C PRO A 251 2.74 21.61 0.42
N GLY A 252 3.53 20.55 0.29
CA GLY A 252 4.20 19.89 1.41
C GLY A 252 3.36 18.88 2.21
N VAL A 253 2.03 18.79 1.98
CA VAL A 253 1.20 17.79 2.67
C VAL A 253 1.57 16.37 2.25
N VAL A 254 1.92 16.19 0.98
CA VAL A 254 2.47 14.95 0.43
C VAL A 254 3.78 15.30 -0.28
N ASN A 255 4.81 14.51 -0.02
CA ASN A 255 6.11 14.61 -0.67
C ASN A 255 6.53 13.19 -1.09
N ILE A 256 7.31 13.08 -2.17
CA ILE A 256 7.83 11.82 -2.70
C ILE A 256 9.33 11.95 -2.90
N LEU A 257 10.07 11.11 -2.17
CA LEU A 257 11.52 11.02 -2.20
C LEU A 257 11.92 9.63 -2.70
N THR A 258 12.52 9.55 -3.88
CA THR A 258 13.13 8.33 -4.42
C THR A 258 14.63 8.32 -4.13
N SER A 259 15.21 7.13 -3.95
CA SER A 259 16.64 6.96 -3.71
C SER A 259 17.01 5.49 -3.79
N ALA A 260 18.09 5.18 -4.51
CA ALA A 260 18.67 3.83 -4.54
C ALA A 260 19.42 3.52 -3.23
N GLY A 261 20.09 4.53 -2.68
CA GLY A 261 20.87 4.44 -1.44
C GLY A 261 20.04 4.43 -0.16
N VAL A 262 20.74 4.24 0.95
CA VAL A 262 20.17 4.20 2.30
C VAL A 262 20.39 5.51 3.07
N GLU A 263 21.24 6.39 2.58
CA GLU A 263 21.67 7.61 3.24
C GLU A 263 20.50 8.59 3.42
N ALA A 264 19.78 8.88 2.34
CA ALA A 264 18.61 9.75 2.35
C ALA A 264 17.46 9.22 3.26
N PRO A 265 17.01 7.95 3.16
CA PRO A 265 15.98 7.44 4.06
C PRO A 265 16.48 7.32 5.52
N SER A 266 17.75 7.01 5.80
CA SER A 266 18.27 7.02 7.17
C SER A 266 18.27 8.44 7.77
N ALA A 267 18.64 9.47 6.99
CA ALA A 267 18.54 10.86 7.43
C ALA A 267 17.08 11.28 7.70
N LEU A 268 16.14 10.83 6.85
CA LEU A 268 14.71 11.02 7.06
C LEU A 268 14.26 10.42 8.41
N ILE A 269 14.64 9.18 8.71
CA ILE A 269 14.21 8.45 9.91
C ILE A 269 14.82 9.04 11.19
N ALA A 270 16.08 9.47 11.13
CA ALA A 270 16.83 10.00 12.26
C ALA A 270 16.46 11.46 12.62
N SER A 271 15.65 12.12 11.80
CA SER A 271 15.24 13.50 12.02
C SER A 271 14.25 13.62 13.19
N PRO A 272 14.44 14.56 14.14
CA PRO A 272 13.47 14.82 15.21
C PRO A 272 12.15 15.40 14.69
N ASP A 273 12.13 15.88 13.45
CA ASP A 273 10.95 16.43 12.79
C ASP A 273 10.10 15.35 12.10
N VAL A 274 10.57 14.10 12.03
CA VAL A 274 9.78 12.95 11.58
C VAL A 274 9.26 12.20 12.79
N ASN A 275 7.94 12.25 13.01
CA ASN A 275 7.33 11.77 14.24
C ASN A 275 6.95 10.29 14.18
N MET A 276 6.78 9.75 12.98
CA MET A 276 6.43 8.35 12.77
C MET A 276 6.97 7.81 11.45
N VAL A 277 7.39 6.56 11.46
CA VAL A 277 7.68 5.77 10.27
C VAL A 277 6.63 4.66 10.14
N SER A 278 5.96 4.63 8.99
CA SER A 278 5.11 3.51 8.59
C SER A 278 5.85 2.70 7.53
N PHE A 279 6.42 1.56 7.92
CA PHE A 279 7.27 0.74 7.07
C PHE A 279 6.61 -0.59 6.71
N THR A 280 6.79 -1.00 5.45
CA THR A 280 6.49 -2.37 5.01
C THR A 280 7.71 -2.93 4.29
N GLY A 281 8.21 -4.09 4.72
CA GLY A 281 9.39 -4.71 4.12
C GLY A 281 9.99 -5.85 4.95
N SER A 282 11.30 -6.05 4.88
CA SER A 282 11.97 -7.14 5.59
C SER A 282 12.22 -6.81 7.07
N SER A 283 12.30 -7.84 7.91
CA SER A 283 12.57 -7.66 9.34
C SER A 283 13.95 -7.07 9.63
N SER A 284 14.95 -7.37 8.80
CA SER A 284 16.31 -6.80 8.93
C SER A 284 16.31 -5.30 8.67
N VAL A 285 15.61 -4.83 7.64
CA VAL A 285 15.45 -3.40 7.37
C VAL A 285 14.60 -2.74 8.45
N GLY A 286 13.50 -3.37 8.89
CA GLY A 286 12.68 -2.85 10.00
C GLY A 286 13.47 -2.66 11.29
N ALA A 287 14.38 -3.59 11.63
CA ALA A 287 15.29 -3.44 12.76
C ALA A 287 16.26 -2.25 12.58
N ARG A 288 16.77 -2.04 11.36
CA ARG A 288 17.62 -0.88 11.05
C ARG A 288 16.87 0.44 11.20
N ILE A 289 15.64 0.52 10.70
CA ILE A 289 14.76 1.70 10.84
C ILE A 289 14.53 2.02 12.33
N MET A 290 14.25 1.00 13.16
CA MET A 290 14.11 1.21 14.60
C MET A 290 15.40 1.75 15.24
N ALA A 291 16.56 1.28 14.81
CA ALA A 291 17.84 1.78 15.30
C ALA A 291 18.09 3.23 14.88
N ASP A 292 17.85 3.57 13.61
CA ASP A 292 18.05 4.93 13.08
C ASP A 292 17.13 5.95 13.77
N GLY A 293 15.89 5.57 14.14
CA GLY A 293 14.91 6.44 14.81
C GLY A 293 14.93 6.41 16.33
N ALA A 294 15.85 5.66 16.95
CA ALA A 294 15.86 5.44 18.40
C ALA A 294 16.20 6.72 19.19
N SER A 295 17.15 7.52 18.71
CA SER A 295 17.61 8.74 19.39
C SER A 295 16.53 9.83 19.47
N THR A 296 15.56 9.81 18.56
CA THR A 296 14.44 10.76 18.46
C THR A 296 13.13 10.17 18.96
N MET A 297 13.13 8.92 19.45
CA MET A 297 11.92 8.20 19.87
C MET A 297 10.85 8.15 18.76
N THR A 298 11.28 8.05 17.50
CA THR A 298 10.40 8.00 16.34
C THR A 298 9.43 6.83 16.48
N ARG A 299 8.12 7.10 16.34
CA ARG A 299 7.12 6.03 16.42
C ARG A 299 7.22 5.13 15.20
N VAL A 300 6.99 3.84 15.37
CA VAL A 300 7.04 2.90 14.25
C VAL A 300 5.75 2.11 14.12
N LEU A 301 5.30 1.92 12.88
CA LEU A 301 4.35 0.89 12.48
C LEU A 301 5.05 0.03 11.43
N MET A 302 5.16 -1.27 11.72
CA MET A 302 6.01 -2.19 11.00
C MET A 302 5.20 -3.37 10.50
N GLU A 303 5.04 -3.48 9.18
CA GLU A 303 4.54 -4.68 8.51
C GLU A 303 5.74 -5.41 7.92
N LEU A 304 6.10 -6.54 8.52
CA LEU A 304 7.34 -7.26 8.20
C LEU A 304 7.03 -8.60 7.52
N GLY A 305 8.06 -9.25 6.98
CA GLY A 305 7.93 -10.55 6.34
C GLY A 305 7.27 -11.61 7.24
N GLY A 306 6.61 -12.58 6.60
CA GLY A 306 5.87 -13.65 7.28
C GLY A 306 6.28 -15.05 6.82
N LYS A 307 5.93 -16.05 7.63
CA LYS A 307 6.02 -17.48 7.28
C LYS A 307 4.69 -18.17 7.55
N GLY A 308 3.64 -17.67 6.90
CA GLY A 308 2.25 -18.11 7.06
C GLY A 308 2.11 -19.62 6.87
N ALA A 309 1.21 -20.23 7.64
CA ALA A 309 0.95 -21.67 7.59
C ALA A 309 -0.53 -21.95 7.30
N LEU A 310 -0.79 -22.83 6.34
CA LEU A 310 -2.08 -23.46 6.15
C LEU A 310 -2.09 -24.79 6.91
N VAL A 311 -3.03 -24.95 7.85
CA VAL A 311 -3.15 -26.17 8.68
C VAL A 311 -4.33 -27.00 8.19
N MET A 312 -4.08 -28.26 7.82
CA MET A 312 -5.09 -29.20 7.34
C MET A 312 -5.31 -30.31 8.37
N THR A 313 -6.52 -30.38 8.90
CA THR A 313 -7.02 -31.48 9.73
C THR A 313 -7.33 -32.72 8.89
N ASP A 314 -7.64 -33.83 9.54
CA ASP A 314 -7.97 -35.12 8.89
C ASP A 314 -9.25 -35.08 8.06
N ASP A 315 -10.17 -34.17 8.40
CA ASP A 315 -11.42 -33.89 7.68
C ASP A 315 -11.31 -32.78 6.62
N ALA A 316 -10.10 -32.23 6.40
CA ALA A 316 -9.90 -31.16 5.44
C ALA A 316 -10.18 -31.61 3.98
N ASP A 317 -10.77 -30.71 3.21
CA ASP A 317 -11.00 -30.82 1.77
C ASP A 317 -9.71 -30.48 1.01
N VAL A 318 -9.10 -31.50 0.40
CA VAL A 318 -7.81 -31.35 -0.32
C VAL A 318 -7.97 -30.47 -1.56
N GLY A 319 -9.09 -30.56 -2.29
CA GLY A 319 -9.32 -29.75 -3.49
C GLY A 319 -9.36 -28.26 -3.17
N LYS A 320 -10.08 -27.86 -2.11
CA LYS A 320 -10.09 -26.47 -1.63
C LYS A 320 -8.72 -26.01 -1.15
N ALA A 321 -8.00 -26.88 -0.42
CA ALA A 321 -6.66 -26.57 0.06
C ALA A 321 -5.68 -26.34 -1.10
N VAL A 322 -5.73 -27.19 -2.13
CA VAL A 322 -4.91 -27.06 -3.35
C VAL A 322 -5.13 -25.71 -4.03
N GLY A 323 -6.37 -25.25 -4.16
CA GLY A 323 -6.66 -23.93 -4.73
C GLY A 323 -6.03 -22.78 -3.94
N ALA A 324 -6.13 -22.83 -2.60
CA ALA A 324 -5.51 -21.83 -1.73
C ALA A 324 -3.97 -21.86 -1.81
N ILE A 325 -3.36 -23.05 -1.86
CA ILE A 325 -1.90 -23.21 -1.93
C ILE A 325 -1.37 -22.78 -3.29
N ALA A 326 -2.00 -23.21 -4.38
CA ALA A 326 -1.60 -22.85 -5.74
C ALA A 326 -1.68 -21.35 -6.01
N SER A 327 -2.57 -20.63 -5.29
CA SER A 327 -2.61 -19.18 -5.36
C SER A 327 -1.28 -18.53 -4.96
N VAL A 328 -0.47 -19.15 -4.09
CA VAL A 328 0.87 -18.65 -3.73
C VAL A 328 1.81 -18.62 -4.94
N TRP A 329 1.68 -19.59 -5.85
CA TRP A 329 2.53 -19.68 -7.03
C TRP A 329 2.09 -18.70 -8.11
N GLY A 330 0.79 -18.67 -8.41
CA GLY A 330 0.23 -17.84 -9.47
C GLY A 330 0.04 -16.37 -9.10
N PHE A 331 0.00 -16.05 -7.80
CA PHE A 331 -0.15 -14.67 -7.37
C PHE A 331 1.22 -14.02 -7.20
N HIS A 332 1.57 -13.13 -8.14
CA HIS A 332 2.80 -12.34 -8.16
C HIS A 332 4.07 -13.15 -7.82
N SER A 333 4.15 -14.37 -8.33
CA SER A 333 5.28 -15.31 -8.14
C SER A 333 5.67 -15.50 -6.66
N GLY A 334 4.67 -15.51 -5.78
CA GLY A 334 4.84 -15.69 -4.34
C GLY A 334 5.34 -14.46 -3.57
N GLN A 335 5.48 -13.30 -4.22
CA GLN A 335 6.00 -12.06 -3.61
C GLN A 335 4.94 -11.33 -2.77
N ILE A 336 4.35 -12.03 -1.81
CA ILE A 336 3.20 -11.56 -1.01
C ILE A 336 3.47 -11.81 0.47
N CYS A 337 3.29 -10.77 1.30
CA CYS A 337 3.55 -10.85 2.74
C CYS A 337 2.63 -11.83 3.49
N THR A 338 1.41 -12.05 3.00
CA THR A 338 0.39 -12.92 3.60
C THR A 338 0.37 -14.35 3.04
N ALA A 339 1.30 -14.70 2.14
CA ALA A 339 1.31 -16.01 1.49
C ALA A 339 1.46 -17.17 2.52
N PRO A 340 0.59 -18.21 2.46
CA PRO A 340 0.80 -19.44 3.23
C PRO A 340 1.94 -20.28 2.64
N THR A 341 3.17 -19.89 2.91
CA THR A 341 4.39 -20.55 2.39
C THR A 341 4.74 -21.87 3.10
N ARG A 342 3.90 -22.33 4.04
CA ARG A 342 3.99 -23.64 4.68
C ARG A 342 2.64 -24.30 4.74
N VAL A 343 2.61 -25.62 4.57
CA VAL A 343 1.41 -26.44 4.77
C VAL A 343 1.71 -27.47 5.85
N ILE A 344 0.90 -27.48 6.91
CA ILE A 344 0.95 -28.48 7.98
C ILE A 344 -0.25 -29.40 7.78
N CYS A 345 0.01 -30.58 7.23
CA CYS A 345 -1.05 -31.47 6.74
C CYS A 345 -1.17 -32.73 7.61
N HIS A 346 -2.41 -33.12 7.92
CA HIS A 346 -2.66 -34.39 8.58
C HIS A 346 -2.14 -35.54 7.71
N ARG A 347 -1.48 -36.52 8.33
CA ARG A 347 -0.72 -37.57 7.62
C ARG A 347 -1.55 -38.34 6.59
N SER A 348 -2.86 -38.51 6.83
CA SER A 348 -3.76 -39.25 5.93
C SER A 348 -4.05 -38.51 4.62
N LYS A 349 -3.68 -37.23 4.52
CA LYS A 349 -3.95 -36.35 3.38
C LYS A 349 -2.71 -36.01 2.56
N VAL A 350 -1.51 -36.36 3.05
CA VAL A 350 -0.23 -35.92 2.46
C VAL A 350 -0.08 -36.39 1.01
N ASP A 351 -0.30 -37.68 0.74
CA ASP A 351 -0.08 -38.25 -0.59
C ASP A 351 -1.06 -37.66 -1.63
N GLU A 352 -2.33 -37.53 -1.25
CA GLU A 352 -3.37 -36.90 -2.08
C GLU A 352 -3.04 -35.43 -2.38
N LEU A 353 -2.61 -34.69 -1.35
CA LEU A 353 -2.24 -33.28 -1.47
C LEU A 353 -1.02 -33.10 -2.39
N VAL A 354 0.07 -33.84 -2.15
CA VAL A 354 1.30 -33.74 -2.94
C VAL A 354 1.03 -34.11 -4.40
N GLY A 355 0.28 -35.19 -4.65
CA GLY A 355 -0.10 -35.60 -6.00
C GLY A 355 -0.91 -34.52 -6.72
N SER A 356 -1.90 -33.93 -6.04
CA SER A 356 -2.75 -32.88 -6.61
C SER A 356 -1.97 -31.60 -6.90
N LEU A 357 -1.09 -31.18 -5.97
CA LEU A 357 -0.23 -30.01 -6.14
C LEU A 357 0.78 -30.20 -7.29
N THR A 358 1.33 -31.40 -7.44
CA THR A 358 2.25 -31.72 -8.55
C THR A 358 1.56 -31.60 -9.90
N ALA A 359 0.32 -32.11 -10.01
CA ALA A 359 -0.48 -31.96 -11.21
C ALA A 359 -0.79 -30.48 -11.52
N VAL A 360 -1.16 -29.69 -10.50
CA VAL A 360 -1.40 -28.24 -10.67
C VAL A 360 -0.14 -27.49 -11.09
N ALA A 361 1.01 -27.78 -10.47
CA ALA A 361 2.28 -27.16 -10.82
C ALA A 361 2.63 -27.37 -12.30
N GLY A 362 2.40 -28.58 -12.83
CA GLY A 362 2.62 -28.88 -14.25
C GLY A 362 1.67 -28.17 -15.23
N MET A 363 0.60 -27.55 -14.75
CA MET A 363 -0.34 -26.78 -15.57
C MET A 363 -0.07 -25.26 -15.53
N LEU A 364 0.82 -24.79 -14.67
CA LEU A 364 1.12 -23.36 -14.55
C LEU A 364 1.96 -22.89 -15.74
N LYS A 365 1.47 -21.88 -16.46
CA LYS A 365 2.26 -21.20 -17.48
C LYS A 365 3.22 -20.21 -16.82
N VAL A 366 4.49 -20.57 -16.78
CA VAL A 366 5.62 -19.65 -16.50
C VAL A 366 6.02 -19.00 -17.82
N GLY A 367 6.09 -17.67 -17.88
CA GLY A 367 6.36 -17.01 -19.15
C GLY A 367 6.31 -15.50 -19.10
N ASP A 368 6.24 -14.89 -20.28
CA ASP A 368 6.18 -13.44 -20.45
C ASP A 368 4.99 -12.87 -19.65
N ALA A 369 5.29 -11.99 -18.70
CA ALA A 369 4.34 -11.37 -17.80
C ALA A 369 3.31 -10.46 -18.52
N THR A 370 3.56 -10.09 -19.78
CA THR A 370 2.64 -9.33 -20.63
C THR A 370 1.55 -10.20 -21.26
N GLU A 371 1.76 -11.52 -21.34
CA GLU A 371 0.78 -12.45 -21.89
C GLU A 371 -0.34 -12.74 -20.87
N ARG A 372 -1.60 -12.61 -21.30
CA ARG A 372 -2.77 -12.72 -20.41
C ARG A 372 -3.00 -14.11 -19.83
N ASP A 373 -2.48 -15.16 -20.45
CA ASP A 373 -2.55 -16.54 -20.00
C ASP A 373 -1.34 -16.96 -19.14
N THR A 374 -0.33 -16.10 -18.97
CA THR A 374 0.78 -16.33 -18.03
C THR A 374 0.28 -16.28 -16.60
N LEU A 375 0.61 -17.31 -15.82
CA LEU A 375 0.23 -17.42 -14.41
C LEU A 375 1.39 -17.13 -13.47
N VAL A 376 2.63 -17.40 -13.88
CA VAL A 376 3.83 -17.16 -13.06
C VAL A 376 4.77 -16.26 -13.85
N GLY A 377 4.97 -15.05 -13.33
CA GLY A 377 5.90 -14.05 -13.88
C GLY A 377 7.30 -14.13 -13.24
N PRO A 378 8.19 -13.21 -13.58
CA PRO A 378 9.50 -13.10 -12.94
C PRO A 378 9.40 -12.65 -11.48
N LEU A 379 10.47 -12.86 -10.72
CA LEU A 379 10.72 -12.17 -9.45
C LEU A 379 11.23 -10.75 -9.72
N VAL A 380 11.10 -9.83 -8.76
CA VAL A 380 11.36 -8.39 -9.00
C VAL A 380 12.81 -8.04 -9.39
N SER A 381 13.79 -8.89 -9.06
CA SER A 381 15.20 -8.57 -9.31
C SER A 381 16.06 -9.83 -9.38
N GLU A 382 17.24 -9.71 -9.99
CA GLU A 382 18.27 -10.74 -9.96
C GLU A 382 18.62 -11.17 -8.54
N GLN A 383 18.84 -10.20 -7.63
CA GLN A 383 19.15 -10.51 -6.24
C GLN A 383 18.04 -11.32 -5.56
N GLN A 384 16.77 -11.03 -5.87
CA GLN A 384 15.65 -11.77 -5.32
C GLN A 384 15.54 -13.18 -5.91
N ARG A 385 15.81 -13.35 -7.21
CA ARG A 385 15.91 -14.67 -7.86
C ARG A 385 17.00 -15.52 -7.20
N ASP A 386 18.20 -14.96 -7.06
CA ASP A 386 19.33 -15.66 -6.46
C ASP A 386 19.05 -16.03 -4.98
N ASN A 387 18.33 -15.19 -4.24
CA ASN A 387 17.87 -15.51 -2.88
C ASN A 387 16.89 -16.69 -2.86
N VAL A 388 15.91 -16.70 -3.77
CA VAL A 388 14.93 -17.79 -3.86
C VAL A 388 15.61 -19.11 -4.21
N GLU A 389 16.52 -19.10 -5.17
CA GLU A 389 17.32 -20.28 -5.53
C GLU A 389 18.19 -20.78 -4.37
N ALA A 390 18.78 -19.87 -3.61
CA ALA A 390 19.52 -20.23 -2.41
C ALA A 390 18.61 -20.92 -1.36
N PHE A 391 17.36 -20.49 -1.20
CA PHE A 391 16.40 -21.17 -0.34
C PHE A 391 16.00 -22.56 -0.85
N VAL A 392 15.79 -22.71 -2.16
CA VAL A 392 15.50 -24.02 -2.78
C VAL A 392 16.66 -24.99 -2.54
N ARG A 393 17.89 -24.57 -2.91
CA ARG A 393 19.11 -25.37 -2.71
C ARG A 393 19.32 -25.71 -1.24
N GLY A 394 19.21 -24.73 -0.34
CA GLY A 394 19.35 -24.95 1.09
C GLY A 394 18.32 -25.93 1.66
N GLY A 395 17.11 -25.97 1.11
CA GLY A 395 16.10 -26.97 1.47
C GLY A 395 16.52 -28.39 1.06
N VAL A 396 17.00 -28.56 -0.17
CA VAL A 396 17.49 -29.85 -0.69
C VAL A 396 18.72 -30.33 0.10
N ASP A 397 19.70 -29.45 0.34
CA ASP A 397 20.91 -29.77 1.10
C ASP A 397 20.60 -30.17 2.55
N ALA A 398 19.49 -29.65 3.12
CA ALA A 398 18.99 -30.01 4.44
C ALA A 398 18.15 -31.30 4.45
N GLY A 399 17.96 -31.96 3.30
CA GLY A 399 17.26 -33.25 3.18
C GLY A 399 15.77 -33.15 2.81
N ALA A 400 15.29 -31.99 2.35
CA ALA A 400 13.94 -31.90 1.80
C ALA A 400 13.84 -32.52 0.41
N THR A 401 12.71 -33.15 0.10
CA THR A 401 12.42 -33.67 -1.24
C THR A 401 11.89 -32.55 -2.13
N LEU A 402 12.61 -32.24 -3.21
CA LEU A 402 12.12 -31.35 -4.28
C LEU A 402 11.19 -32.16 -5.20
N VAL A 403 9.89 -31.84 -5.18
CA VAL A 403 8.87 -32.57 -5.96
C VAL A 403 8.77 -32.07 -7.39
N CYS A 404 8.86 -30.75 -7.60
CA CYS A 404 8.79 -30.11 -8.92
C CYS A 404 9.46 -28.72 -8.90
N GLY A 405 9.84 -28.22 -10.08
CA GLY A 405 10.44 -26.90 -10.25
C GLY A 405 11.81 -26.77 -9.59
N GLY A 406 12.17 -25.55 -9.19
CA GLY A 406 13.44 -25.26 -8.49
C GLY A 406 14.61 -24.95 -9.41
N GLU A 407 14.35 -24.69 -10.69
CA GLU A 407 15.34 -24.41 -11.73
C GLU A 407 14.89 -23.21 -12.57
N ARG A 408 15.84 -22.47 -13.13
CA ARG A 408 15.54 -21.34 -14.03
C ARG A 408 14.96 -21.85 -15.35
N PRO A 409 13.82 -21.32 -15.83
CA PRO A 409 13.40 -21.54 -17.21
C PRO A 409 14.32 -20.79 -18.19
N ASP A 410 14.36 -21.21 -19.45
CA ASP A 410 15.10 -20.54 -20.53
C ASP A 410 14.36 -19.28 -21.00
N LEU A 411 14.38 -18.25 -20.13
CA LEU A 411 13.75 -16.95 -20.32
C LEU A 411 14.74 -15.84 -19.92
N PRO A 412 14.68 -14.66 -20.55
CA PRO A 412 15.66 -13.59 -20.29
C PRO A 412 15.54 -12.95 -18.91
N GLY A 413 14.35 -12.93 -18.31
CA GLY A 413 14.04 -12.27 -17.05
C GLY A 413 14.45 -13.03 -15.78
N TYR A 414 14.01 -12.53 -14.63
CA TYR A 414 14.35 -13.06 -13.31
C TYR A 414 13.40 -14.17 -12.85
N PHE A 415 13.28 -15.25 -13.63
CA PHE A 415 12.37 -16.36 -13.37
C PHE A 415 13.00 -17.47 -12.51
N VAL A 416 12.17 -18.21 -11.77
CA VAL A 416 12.50 -19.43 -10.98
C VAL A 416 11.38 -20.46 -11.13
#